data_AF-A0A2D8R9I4-F1
#
_entry.id   AF-A0A2D8R9I4-F1
#
_cell.length_a   1.000
_cell.length_b   1.000
_cell.length_c   1.000
_cell.angle_alpha   90.00
_cell.angle_beta   90.00
_cell.angle_gamma   90.00
#
_symmetry.space_group_name_H-M   'P 1'
#
loop_
_entity.id
_entity.type
_entity.pdbx_description
1 polymer ?
#
loop_
_entity_poly.entity_id
_entity_poly.type
_entity_poly.pdbx_seq_one_letter_code
_entity_poly.pdbx_strand_id
1 'polypeptide(L)'
;MRTKGKIAAYQGLRLAVFSGVIALSGCLAPAAVPVIGAEAAALESGKDKEQFREAFREGRFRYKTEMSESGCPKREYALSEGILDYAESRPSDGLEKVIEELTEIERDESNSDEVRAEAIYHKGVALMYQGELAKEMVDEERQALYGKARSSFEKLRDEFPQFHECAVDYHLNKLDKLANKEVQPQN
;
A
#
# COMPACT_ATOMS: atom_id res chain seq x y z
N MET A 1 -9.00 -74.97 29.74
CA MET A 1 -9.08 -74.92 28.25
C MET A 1 -8.59 -73.54 27.83
N ARG A 2 -7.38 -73.40 27.26
CA ARG A 2 -7.11 -73.10 25.83
C ARG A 2 -8.10 -72.06 25.26
N THR A 3 -7.68 -70.88 24.82
CA THR A 3 -6.70 -70.65 23.73
C THR A 3 -5.83 -69.40 23.88
N LYS A 4 -4.60 -69.52 23.37
CA LYS A 4 -3.57 -68.49 23.21
C LYS A 4 -3.83 -67.68 21.93
N GLY A 5 -3.51 -66.38 21.95
CA GLY A 5 -3.36 -65.52 20.77
C GLY A 5 -2.21 -64.53 20.99
N LYS A 6 -1.24 -64.52 20.07
CA LYS A 6 0.08 -63.86 20.08
C LYS A 6 -0.06 -62.34 19.81
N ILE A 7 0.52 -61.44 20.61
CA ILE A 7 1.81 -60.72 20.45
C ILE A 7 2.21 -60.36 18.99
N ALA A 8 2.10 -59.07 18.67
CA ALA A 8 3.01 -58.25 17.87
C ALA A 8 2.92 -56.83 18.47
N ALA A 9 3.86 -56.37 19.30
CA ALA A 9 5.17 -55.80 18.95
C ALA A 9 5.06 -54.55 18.06
N TYR A 10 5.01 -53.36 18.69
CA TYR A 10 5.69 -52.17 18.17
C TYR A 10 6.46 -51.52 19.32
N GLN A 11 7.77 -51.66 19.23
CA GLN A 11 8.78 -50.93 19.99
C GLN A 11 8.99 -49.55 19.37
N GLY A 12 9.50 -48.61 20.19
CA GLY A 12 10.14 -47.37 19.75
C GLY A 12 9.48 -46.14 20.39
N LEU A 13 9.87 -45.67 21.58
CA LEU A 13 11.19 -45.13 21.95
C LEU A 13 11.61 -43.97 21.03
N ARG A 14 11.45 -42.73 21.50
CA ARG A 14 12.53 -41.73 21.77
C ARG A 14 12.02 -40.28 21.65
N LEU A 15 12.31 -39.50 22.68
CA LEU A 15 12.54 -38.06 22.56
C LEU A 15 13.59 -37.77 21.48
N ALA A 16 13.32 -36.81 20.60
CA ALA A 16 14.29 -35.96 19.89
C ALA A 16 13.46 -34.82 19.25
N VAL A 17 13.43 -33.60 19.79
CA VAL A 17 14.36 -32.51 19.48
C VAL A 17 15.18 -32.73 18.20
N PHE A 18 14.62 -32.26 17.09
CA PHE A 18 15.31 -31.69 15.92
C PHE A 18 14.47 -30.44 15.59
N SER A 19 14.91 -29.20 15.81
CA SER A 19 16.15 -28.58 15.32
C SER A 19 16.43 -29.01 13.88
N GLY A 20 15.59 -28.48 12.98
CA GLY A 20 15.74 -28.54 11.54
C GLY A 20 15.46 -27.15 10.98
N VAL A 21 16.46 -26.27 11.15
CA VAL A 21 16.82 -25.16 10.28
C VAL A 21 15.88 -24.95 9.08
N ILE A 22 14.86 -24.10 9.23
CA ILE A 22 14.49 -23.20 8.13
C ILE A 22 15.33 -21.94 8.35
N ALA A 23 16.62 -22.09 8.07
CA ALA A 23 17.39 -20.98 7.55
C ALA A 23 16.84 -20.70 6.15
N LEU A 24 15.75 -19.94 6.08
CA LEU A 24 15.58 -18.98 4.98
C LEU A 24 16.46 -17.77 5.31
N SER A 25 17.76 -18.03 5.45
CA SER A 25 18.82 -17.05 5.26
C SER A 25 19.37 -17.23 3.84
N GLY A 26 18.50 -17.09 2.86
CA GLY A 26 18.84 -16.38 1.64
C GLY A 26 18.07 -15.06 1.78
N CYS A 27 18.67 -13.96 2.21
CA CYS A 27 19.54 -13.17 1.34
C CYS A 27 18.96 -13.01 -0.07
N LEU A 28 17.64 -12.84 -0.19
CA LEU A 28 17.18 -11.83 -1.12
C LEU A 28 17.55 -10.52 -0.47
N ALA A 29 18.51 -9.86 -1.09
CA ALA A 29 18.87 -8.49 -0.81
C ALA A 29 17.60 -7.66 -0.59
N PRO A 30 17.67 -6.50 0.08
CA PRO A 30 16.75 -5.44 -0.34
C PRO A 30 16.87 -5.44 -1.87
N ALA A 31 15.81 -5.79 -2.58
CA ALA A 31 15.80 -5.57 -4.02
C ALA A 31 16.03 -4.07 -4.10
N ALA A 32 17.29 -3.72 -4.35
CA ALA A 32 17.73 -2.38 -4.59
C ALA A 32 17.01 -2.07 -5.89
N VAL A 33 15.81 -1.52 -5.75
CA VAL A 33 15.03 -1.02 -6.87
C VAL A 33 15.99 -0.06 -7.56
N PRO A 34 16.44 -0.40 -8.78
CA PRO A 34 17.47 0.39 -9.43
C PRO A 34 16.93 1.81 -9.57
N VAL A 35 17.75 2.75 -9.12
CA VAL A 35 17.56 4.18 -9.35
C VAL A 35 17.49 4.39 -10.86
N ILE A 36 16.33 4.79 -11.38
CA ILE A 36 16.17 5.18 -12.80
C ILE A 36 15.39 6.48 -12.88
N GLY A 37 15.98 7.44 -13.59
CA GLY A 37 15.57 8.83 -13.59
C GLY A 37 15.01 9.37 -14.90
N ALA A 38 14.50 10.58 -14.71
CA ALA A 38 14.52 11.77 -15.56
C ALA A 38 13.54 11.92 -16.75
N GLU A 39 12.81 13.04 -16.64
CA GLU A 39 12.06 13.84 -17.63
C GLU A 39 10.69 13.27 -18.05
N ALA A 40 9.56 13.99 -17.97
CA ALA A 40 9.37 15.42 -18.21
C ALA A 40 8.08 16.01 -17.56
N ALA A 41 8.16 17.31 -17.25
CA ALA A 41 7.10 18.33 -17.26
C ALA A 41 6.05 18.37 -16.14
N ALA A 42 6.36 19.11 -15.05
CA ALA A 42 5.71 20.38 -14.67
C ALA A 42 5.69 20.62 -13.15
N LEU A 43 6.84 20.98 -12.57
CA LEU A 43 6.92 21.77 -11.34
C LEU A 43 8.09 22.75 -11.53
N GLU A 44 7.78 23.88 -12.17
CA GLU A 44 8.73 24.95 -12.39
C GLU A 44 9.09 25.64 -11.06
N SER A 45 10.40 25.69 -10.82
CA SER A 45 11.11 26.49 -9.80
C SER A 45 11.47 25.75 -8.51
N GLY A 46 12.77 25.70 -8.22
CA GLY A 46 13.36 25.10 -7.02
C GLY A 46 12.97 25.72 -5.67
N LYS A 47 11.85 26.46 -5.59
CA LYS A 47 11.12 26.79 -4.35
C LYS A 47 10.21 25.66 -3.88
N ASP A 48 9.96 24.66 -4.72
CA ASP A 48 8.99 23.58 -4.50
C ASP A 48 9.43 22.42 -3.59
N LYS A 49 10.74 22.27 -3.32
CA LYS A 49 11.22 21.08 -2.61
C LYS A 49 10.79 21.00 -1.16
N GLU A 50 10.80 22.13 -0.46
CA GLU A 50 10.35 22.23 0.93
C GLU A 50 8.82 22.18 1.01
N GLN A 51 8.12 22.84 0.08
CA GLN A 51 6.66 22.82 0.01
C GLN A 51 6.12 21.41 -0.25
N PHE A 52 6.73 20.68 -1.18
CA PHE A 52 6.41 19.26 -1.38
C PHE A 52 6.68 18.43 -0.14
N ARG A 53 7.83 18.59 0.52
CA ARG A 53 8.16 17.83 1.75
C ARG A 53 7.17 18.13 2.87
N GLU A 54 6.78 19.40 3.02
CA GLU A 54 5.78 19.83 3.98
C GLU A 54 4.42 19.21 3.66
N ALA A 55 3.94 19.34 2.42
CA ALA A 55 2.69 18.73 1.95
C ALA A 55 2.71 17.20 2.09
N PHE A 56 3.84 16.56 1.81
CA PHE A 56 4.03 15.12 1.95
C PHE A 56 3.96 14.69 3.41
N ARG A 57 4.65 15.40 4.32
CA ARG A 57 4.59 15.16 5.77
C ARG A 57 3.19 15.42 6.33
N GLU A 58 2.53 16.48 5.88
CA GLU A 58 1.14 16.80 6.23
C GLU A 58 0.20 15.68 5.79
N GLY A 59 0.31 15.22 4.54
CA GLY A 59 -0.44 14.09 4.02
C GLY A 59 -0.21 12.81 4.81
N ARG A 60 1.06 12.47 5.10
CA ARG A 60 1.45 11.30 5.91
C ARG A 60 0.88 11.38 7.33
N PHE A 61 0.95 12.56 7.96
CA PHE A 61 0.40 12.78 9.30
C PHE A 61 -1.13 12.66 9.28
N ARG A 62 -1.80 13.32 8.34
CA ARG A 62 -3.26 13.26 8.17
C ARG A 62 -3.72 11.83 7.94
N TYR A 63 -3.06 11.08 7.07
CA TYR A 63 -3.34 9.66 6.83
C TYR A 63 -3.21 8.83 8.10
N LYS A 64 -2.11 8.97 8.85
CA LYS A 64 -1.89 8.20 10.08
C LYS A 64 -2.97 8.50 11.13
N THR A 65 -3.32 9.78 11.29
CA THR A 65 -4.36 10.22 12.24
C THR A 65 -5.72 9.69 11.81
N GLU A 66 -6.12 9.94 10.57
CA GLU A 66 -7.42 9.53 10.04
C GLU A 66 -7.62 8.01 10.09
N MET A 67 -6.60 7.24 9.69
CA MET A 67 -6.67 5.79 9.75
C MET A 67 -6.59 5.23 11.17
N SER A 68 -6.01 5.96 12.13
CA SER A 68 -6.10 5.57 13.54
C SER A 68 -7.49 5.78 14.14
N GLU A 69 -8.28 6.68 13.54
CA GLU A 69 -9.65 7.00 13.94
C GLU A 69 -10.70 6.19 13.16
N SER A 70 -10.31 5.51 12.07
CA SER A 70 -11.21 4.72 11.22
C SER A 70 -11.74 3.45 11.88
N GLY A 71 -11.11 2.99 12.96
CA GLY A 71 -11.40 1.71 13.61
C GLY A 71 -10.77 0.50 12.93
N CYS A 72 -10.04 0.69 11.82
CA CYS A 72 -9.32 -0.40 11.17
C CYS A 72 -8.08 -0.82 11.99
N PRO A 73 -7.72 -2.12 11.99
CA PRO A 73 -6.49 -2.55 12.64
C PRO A 73 -5.26 -2.00 11.92
N LYS A 74 -4.21 -1.63 12.67
CA LYS A 74 -2.99 -0.99 12.15
C LYS A 74 -2.35 -1.71 10.95
N ARG A 75 -2.43 -3.04 10.92
CA ARG A 75 -1.90 -3.84 9.80
C ARG A 75 -2.55 -3.52 8.46
N GLU A 76 -3.79 -3.06 8.44
CA GLU A 76 -4.57 -2.78 7.22
C GLU A 76 -4.16 -1.46 6.57
N TYR A 77 -3.44 -0.59 7.28
CA TYR A 77 -3.13 0.75 6.78
C TYR A 77 -1.68 1.16 7.05
N ALA A 78 -0.86 0.26 7.59
CA ALA A 78 0.55 0.54 7.78
C ALA A 78 1.22 0.79 6.43
N LEU A 79 1.69 2.01 6.21
CA LEU A 79 2.48 2.34 5.03
C LEU A 79 3.93 1.88 5.26
N SER A 80 4.54 1.28 4.24
CA SER A 80 5.97 0.95 4.26
C SER A 80 6.81 2.22 4.44
N GLU A 81 7.59 2.31 5.52
CA GLU A 81 8.42 3.49 5.80
C GLU A 81 9.44 3.75 4.68
N GLY A 82 9.95 2.69 4.04
CA GLY A 82 10.90 2.82 2.93
C GLY A 82 10.32 3.53 1.70
N ILE A 83 9.05 3.26 1.36
CA ILE A 83 8.37 3.94 0.23
C ILE A 83 8.16 5.42 0.55
N LEU A 84 7.80 5.72 1.80
CA LEU A 84 7.55 7.10 2.22
C LEU A 84 8.83 7.94 2.27
N ASP A 85 9.92 7.37 2.79
CA ASP A 85 11.20 8.05 2.85
C ASP A 85 11.77 8.28 1.45
N TYR A 86 11.56 7.33 0.52
CA TYR A 86 11.91 7.50 -0.89
C TYR A 86 11.17 8.68 -1.52
N ALA A 87 9.84 8.73 -1.38
CA ALA A 87 9.00 9.79 -1.91
C ALA A 87 9.38 11.18 -1.37
N GLU A 88 9.58 11.30 -0.05
CA GLU A 88 9.96 12.57 0.60
C GLU A 88 11.33 13.11 0.13
N SER A 89 12.23 12.22 -0.27
CA SER A 89 13.60 12.58 -0.65
C SER A 89 13.72 13.25 -2.04
N ARG A 90 12.69 13.15 -2.92
CA ARG A 90 12.77 13.55 -4.35
C ARG A 90 11.59 14.44 -4.80
N PRO A 91 11.60 15.75 -4.55
CA PRO A 91 10.38 16.55 -4.57
C PRO A 91 9.87 17.04 -5.94
N SER A 92 10.69 16.96 -7.00
CA SER A 92 10.29 17.41 -8.35
C SER A 92 9.66 16.30 -9.19
N ASP A 93 9.94 15.05 -8.85
CA ASP A 93 9.48 13.85 -9.57
C ASP A 93 8.73 12.88 -8.62
N GLY A 94 8.61 13.21 -7.33
CA GLY A 94 8.45 12.26 -6.23
C GLY A 94 7.15 11.47 -6.23
N LEU A 95 6.00 12.15 -6.17
CA LEU A 95 4.72 11.45 -6.03
C LEU A 95 4.26 10.81 -7.34
N GLU A 96 4.46 11.49 -8.47
CA GLU A 96 4.14 10.96 -9.79
C GLU A 96 5.00 9.74 -10.13
N LYS A 97 6.30 9.79 -9.86
CA LYS A 97 7.19 8.64 -10.05
C LYS A 97 6.82 7.49 -9.13
N VAL A 98 6.45 7.76 -7.88
CA VAL A 98 5.96 6.72 -6.97
C VAL A 98 4.69 6.08 -7.53
N ILE A 99 3.74 6.85 -8.07
CA ILE A 99 2.53 6.31 -8.70
C ILE A 99 2.88 5.46 -9.94
N GLU A 100 3.84 5.90 -10.75
CA GLU A 100 4.34 5.14 -11.90
C GLU A 100 4.98 3.81 -11.48
N GLU A 101 5.91 3.84 -10.51
CA GLU A 101 6.59 2.65 -9.98
C GLU A 101 5.58 1.66 -9.36
N LEU A 102 4.61 2.16 -8.58
CA LEU A 102 3.53 1.32 -8.04
C LEU A 102 2.68 0.71 -9.15
N THR A 103 2.47 1.43 -10.26
CA THR A 103 1.76 0.92 -11.43
C THR A 103 2.56 -0.15 -12.17
N GLU A 104 3.89 -0.03 -12.23
CA GLU A 104 4.76 -1.06 -12.79
C GLU A 104 4.72 -2.33 -11.93
N ILE A 105 4.86 -2.20 -10.60
CA ILE A 105 4.80 -3.32 -9.66
C ILE A 105 3.46 -4.04 -9.76
N GLU A 106 2.35 -3.29 -9.80
CA GLU A 106 1.00 -3.83 -9.96
C GLU A 106 0.83 -4.69 -11.22
N ARG A 107 1.45 -4.29 -12.34
CA ARG A 107 1.31 -4.92 -13.66
C ARG A 107 2.26 -6.10 -13.86
N ASP A 108 3.35 -6.17 -13.11
CA ASP A 108 4.32 -7.25 -13.21
C ASP A 108 3.82 -8.51 -12.50
N GLU A 109 3.33 -9.47 -13.28
CA GLU A 109 2.83 -10.78 -12.80
C GLU A 109 3.93 -11.66 -12.18
N SER A 110 5.21 -11.29 -12.29
CA SER A 110 6.29 -11.99 -11.58
C SER A 110 6.38 -11.63 -10.10
N ASN A 111 5.77 -10.51 -9.68
CA ASN A 111 5.62 -10.14 -8.28
C ASN A 111 4.55 -11.01 -7.60
N SER A 112 4.69 -11.22 -6.29
CA SER A 112 3.68 -11.92 -5.50
C SER A 112 2.38 -11.10 -5.41
N ASP A 113 1.26 -11.78 -5.18
CA ASP A 113 -0.05 -11.15 -4.95
C ASP A 113 0.01 -10.11 -3.82
N GLU A 114 0.74 -10.40 -2.74
CA GLU A 114 0.95 -9.47 -1.62
C GLU A 114 1.64 -8.18 -2.06
N VAL A 115 2.72 -8.28 -2.86
CA VAL A 115 3.46 -7.12 -3.36
C VAL A 115 2.59 -6.29 -4.31
N ARG A 116 1.83 -6.95 -5.19
CA ARG A 116 0.91 -6.29 -6.12
C ARG A 116 -0.26 -5.63 -5.39
N ALA A 117 -0.82 -6.27 -4.38
CA ALA A 117 -1.89 -5.74 -3.54
C ALA A 117 -1.44 -4.47 -2.78
N GLU A 118 -0.28 -4.51 -2.12
CA GLU A 118 0.31 -3.36 -1.44
C GLU A 118 0.57 -2.20 -2.42
N ALA A 119 1.05 -2.50 -3.64
CA ALA A 119 1.28 -1.50 -4.65
C ALA A 119 -0.03 -0.80 -5.08
N ILE A 120 -1.09 -1.57 -5.33
CA ILE A 120 -2.41 -1.03 -5.67
C ILE A 120 -2.96 -0.17 -4.52
N TYR A 121 -2.84 -0.66 -3.27
CA TYR A 121 -3.30 0.05 -2.08
C TYR A 121 -2.59 1.42 -1.95
N HIS A 122 -1.27 1.43 -1.95
CA HIS A 122 -0.48 2.66 -1.82
C HIS A 122 -0.70 3.62 -2.99
N LYS A 123 -0.91 3.12 -4.21
CA LYS A 123 -1.24 3.95 -5.38
C LYS A 123 -2.57 4.66 -5.18
N GLY A 124 -3.60 3.95 -4.70
CA GLY A 124 -4.89 4.53 -4.37
C GLY A 124 -4.80 5.63 -3.31
N VAL A 125 -4.05 5.39 -2.23
CA VAL A 125 -3.79 6.38 -1.17
C VAL A 125 -3.07 7.61 -1.73
N ALA A 126 -2.01 7.41 -2.51
CA ALA A 126 -1.24 8.50 -3.12
C ALA A 126 -2.12 9.42 -3.99
N LEU A 127 -2.92 8.83 -4.89
CA LEU A 127 -3.83 9.56 -5.79
C LEU A 127 -4.90 10.34 -5.02
N MET A 128 -5.51 9.72 -4.01
CA MET A 128 -6.54 10.37 -3.20
C MET A 128 -5.97 11.59 -2.45
N TYR A 129 -4.83 11.43 -1.79
CA TYR A 129 -4.22 12.52 -1.02
C TYR A 129 -3.63 13.62 -1.90
N GLN A 130 -3.15 13.28 -3.11
CA GLN A 130 -2.74 14.27 -4.10
C GLN A 130 -3.90 15.23 -4.43
N GLY A 131 -5.10 14.69 -4.68
CA GLY A 131 -6.29 15.52 -4.93
C GLY A 131 -6.71 16.38 -3.74
N GLU A 132 -6.59 15.88 -2.51
CA GLU A 132 -6.94 16.63 -1.30
C GLU A 132 -5.93 17.75 -0.94
N LEU A 133 -4.65 17.57 -1.27
CA LEU A 133 -3.58 18.50 -0.87
C LEU A 133 -3.31 19.57 -1.93
N ALA A 134 -3.69 19.34 -3.18
CA ALA A 134 -3.46 20.29 -4.27
C ALA A 134 -4.45 21.47 -4.20
N LYS A 135 -4.10 22.49 -3.41
CA LYS A 135 -4.94 23.67 -3.11
C LYS A 135 -5.34 24.49 -4.34
N GLU A 136 -4.52 24.46 -5.39
CA GLU A 136 -4.74 25.23 -6.63
C GLU A 136 -5.22 24.35 -7.81
N MET A 137 -5.46 23.06 -7.58
CA MET A 137 -5.94 22.14 -8.59
C MET A 137 -7.41 22.40 -8.93
N VAL A 138 -7.71 22.46 -10.22
CA VAL A 138 -9.09 22.62 -10.70
C VAL A 138 -9.92 21.38 -10.38
N ASP A 139 -11.22 21.57 -10.16
CA ASP A 139 -12.10 20.50 -9.68
C ASP A 139 -12.14 19.29 -10.62
N GLU A 140 -12.08 19.51 -11.94
CA GLU A 140 -12.04 18.42 -12.93
C GLU A 140 -10.81 17.51 -12.76
N GLU A 141 -9.62 18.09 -12.56
CA GLU A 141 -8.38 17.35 -12.32
C GLU A 141 -8.43 16.61 -10.98
N ARG A 142 -9.01 17.25 -9.95
CA ARG A 142 -9.22 16.64 -8.63
C ARG A 142 -10.14 15.42 -8.74
N GLN A 143 -11.26 15.54 -9.45
CA GLN A 143 -12.20 14.43 -9.66
C GLN A 143 -11.56 13.31 -10.49
N ALA A 144 -10.70 13.64 -11.46
CA ALA A 144 -9.94 12.63 -12.20
C ALA A 144 -9.00 11.83 -11.27
N LEU A 145 -8.32 12.49 -10.32
CA LEU A 145 -7.51 11.80 -9.31
C LEU A 145 -8.35 10.91 -8.39
N TYR A 146 -9.50 11.39 -7.92
CA TYR A 146 -10.42 10.60 -7.10
C TYR A 146 -10.98 9.39 -7.84
N GLY A 147 -11.30 9.53 -9.14
CA GLY A 147 -11.71 8.42 -9.99
C GLY A 147 -10.61 7.36 -10.12
N LYS A 148 -9.35 7.77 -10.32
CA LYS A 148 -8.19 6.84 -10.37
C LYS A 148 -7.96 6.16 -9.00
N ALA A 149 -8.11 6.90 -7.91
CA ALA A 149 -8.00 6.34 -6.56
C ALA A 149 -9.10 5.29 -6.30
N ARG A 150 -10.36 5.61 -6.61
CA ARG A 150 -11.49 4.65 -6.52
C ARG A 150 -11.20 3.40 -7.32
N SER A 151 -10.81 3.54 -8.58
CA SER A 151 -10.49 2.39 -9.44
C SER A 151 -9.38 1.50 -8.86
N SER A 152 -8.39 2.09 -8.18
CA SER A 152 -7.34 1.31 -7.51
C SER A 152 -7.91 0.51 -6.33
N PHE A 153 -8.72 1.13 -5.48
CA PHE A 153 -9.33 0.46 -4.33
C PHE A 153 -10.37 -0.60 -4.73
N GLU A 154 -11.18 -0.35 -5.77
CA GLU A 154 -12.11 -1.34 -6.32
C GLU A 154 -11.34 -2.53 -6.91
N LYS A 155 -10.27 -2.28 -7.67
CA LYS A 155 -9.39 -3.33 -8.18
C LYS A 155 -8.81 -4.17 -7.04
N LEU A 156 -8.33 -3.53 -5.98
CA LEU A 156 -7.77 -4.24 -4.82
C LEU A 156 -8.82 -5.15 -4.15
N ARG A 157 -10.04 -4.62 -3.93
CA ARG A 157 -11.15 -5.39 -3.37
C ARG A 157 -11.52 -6.59 -4.24
N ASP A 158 -11.55 -6.40 -5.56
CA ASP A 158 -12.07 -7.41 -6.48
C ASP A 158 -11.02 -8.48 -6.83
N GLU A 159 -9.74 -8.12 -6.95
CA GLU A 159 -8.65 -9.04 -7.30
C GLU A 159 -7.94 -9.65 -6.06
N PHE A 160 -7.94 -8.95 -4.92
CA PHE A 160 -7.17 -9.31 -3.73
C PHE A 160 -7.98 -9.09 -2.42
N PRO A 161 -9.18 -9.69 -2.27
CA PRO A 161 -10.14 -9.36 -1.21
C PRO A 161 -9.62 -9.57 0.22
N GLN A 162 -8.56 -10.36 0.42
CA GLN A 162 -7.94 -10.60 1.71
C GLN A 162 -6.96 -9.50 2.18
N PHE A 163 -6.67 -8.50 1.34
CA PHE A 163 -5.72 -7.43 1.63
C PHE A 163 -6.42 -6.09 1.88
N HIS A 164 -6.10 -5.45 3.00
CA HIS A 164 -6.54 -4.10 3.36
C HIS A 164 -8.07 -3.89 3.39
N GLU A 165 -8.89 -4.95 3.54
CA GLU A 165 -10.36 -4.92 3.38
C GLU A 165 -11.00 -3.74 4.13
N CYS A 166 -10.68 -3.58 5.42
CA CYS A 166 -11.22 -2.48 6.22
C CYS A 166 -10.77 -1.10 5.71
N ALA A 167 -9.49 -0.97 5.36
CA ALA A 167 -8.94 0.30 4.91
C ALA A 167 -9.46 0.70 3.52
N VAL A 168 -9.65 -0.29 2.64
CA VAL A 168 -10.26 -0.13 1.32
C VAL A 168 -11.70 0.35 1.45
N ASP A 169 -12.51 -0.29 2.29
CA ASP A 169 -13.89 0.13 2.54
C ASP A 169 -13.95 1.55 3.13
N TYR A 170 -13.04 1.87 4.05
CA TYR A 170 -12.92 3.23 4.58
C TYR A 170 -12.64 4.25 3.47
N HIS A 171 -11.65 3.99 2.62
CA HIS A 171 -11.26 4.90 1.55
C HIS A 171 -12.33 5.05 0.46
N LEU A 172 -13.02 3.98 0.08
CA LEU A 172 -14.13 4.04 -0.86
C LEU A 172 -15.28 4.90 -0.32
N ASN A 173 -15.68 4.68 0.94
CA ASN A 173 -16.68 5.52 1.60
C ASN A 173 -16.25 6.99 1.70
N LYS A 174 -14.96 7.25 1.89
CA LYS A 174 -14.41 8.62 1.91
C LYS A 174 -14.53 9.27 0.53
N LEU A 175 -14.13 8.57 -0.53
CA LEU A 175 -14.22 9.06 -1.91
C LEU A 175 -15.68 9.35 -2.31
N ASP A 176 -16.64 8.53 -1.87
CA ASP A 176 -18.07 8.80 -2.05
C ASP A 176 -18.48 10.12 -1.39
N LYS A 177 -18.02 10.39 -0.17
CA LYS A 177 -18.29 11.65 0.52
C LYS A 177 -17.64 12.84 -0.18
N LEU A 178 -16.42 12.69 -0.68
CA LEU A 178 -15.71 13.75 -1.42
C LEU A 178 -16.43 14.09 -2.72
N ALA A 179 -16.90 13.09 -3.47
CA ALA A 179 -17.70 13.30 -4.67
C ALA A 179 -19.06 13.96 -4.38
N ASN A 180 -19.68 13.67 -3.21
CA ASN A 180 -20.99 14.19 -2.85
C ASN A 180 -20.97 15.54 -2.12
N LYS A 181 -19.86 15.93 -1.47
CA LYS A 181 -19.72 17.23 -0.79
C LYS A 181 -19.78 18.41 -1.77
N GLU A 182 -19.56 18.20 -3.06
CA GLU A 182 -19.68 19.22 -4.10
C GLU A 182 -21.14 19.50 -4.52
N VAL A 183 -22.12 18.71 -4.06
CA VAL A 183 -23.55 18.90 -4.41
C VAL A 183 -24.30 19.82 -3.43
N GLN A 184 -23.69 20.19 -2.31
CA GLN A 184 -24.30 21.14 -1.35
C GLN A 184 -23.73 22.55 -1.61
N PRO A 185 -24.47 23.46 -2.29
CA PRO A 185 -24.08 24.86 -2.31
C PRO A 185 -24.01 25.35 -0.87
N GLN A 186 -22.91 25.99 -0.50
CA GLN A 186 -22.82 26.73 0.76
C GLN A 186 -23.90 27.81 0.72
N ASN A 187 -25.00 27.59 1.44
CA ASN A 187 -26.05 28.58 1.68
C ASN A 187 -25.58 29.64 2.67
#